data_AF-A0A0A9WMQ1-F1
#
_entry.id   AF-A0A0A9WMQ1-F1
#
_cell.length_a   1.000
_cell.length_b   1.000
_cell.length_c   1.000
_cell.angle_alpha   90.00
_cell.angle_beta   90.00
_cell.angle_gamma   90.00
#
_symmetry.space_group_name_H-M   'P 1'
#
loop_
_entity.id
_entity.type
_entity.pdbx_description
1 polymer ?
#
loop_
_entity_poly.entity_id
_entity_poly.type
_entity_poly.pdbx_seq_one_letter_code
_entity_poly.pdbx_strand_id
1 'polypeptide(L)'
;GTVFPLLVYFDDFECGNPMGSHAGIHKLGGVYVSLPCFPPRISSQLSSVFLQYLFHSSDRTTFGNYVTFGPVINQLNQLAGEGIEVDTPYFKGNVKFGVAAVVGDNLGLHSILGFAEGFTANYPCRICKATREKCGSLLVEDESLLRNNANYSEDVKKESLKTTGVRQKCVWMRLKGFDLFRNVGVDAMHDIHE
;
A
#
# COMPACT_ATOMS: atom_id res chain seq x y z
N GLY A 1 25.51 -4.90 -9.13
CA GLY A 1 24.85 -3.60 -8.88
C GLY A 1 24.26 -3.63 -7.50
N THR A 2 24.38 -2.53 -6.76
CA THR A 2 23.82 -2.42 -5.41
C THR A 2 22.32 -2.15 -5.53
N VAL A 3 21.49 -2.96 -4.85
CA VAL A 3 20.03 -2.78 -4.84
C VAL A 3 19.58 -2.54 -3.41
N PHE A 4 18.89 -1.43 -3.17
CA PHE A 4 18.30 -1.11 -1.88
C PHE A 4 16.79 -1.40 -1.86
N PRO A 5 16.26 -1.98 -0.78
CA PRO A 5 14.82 -2.14 -0.62
C PRO A 5 14.17 -0.79 -0.32
N LEU A 6 12.99 -0.56 -0.87
CA LEU A 6 12.09 0.55 -0.54
C LEU A 6 10.87 0.01 0.21
N LEU A 7 10.53 0.67 1.32
CA LEU A 7 9.24 0.53 1.99
C LEU A 7 8.36 1.70 1.55
N VAL A 8 7.25 1.40 0.87
CA VAL A 8 6.26 2.39 0.47
C VAL A 8 5.17 2.44 1.54
N TYR A 9 4.90 3.62 2.08
CA TYR A 9 3.84 3.85 3.05
C TYR A 9 2.77 4.76 2.45
N PHE A 10 1.50 4.45 2.67
CA PHE A 10 0.37 5.28 2.27
C PHE A 10 -0.52 5.60 3.46
N ASP A 11 -0.96 6.86 3.51
CA ASP A 11 -1.98 7.34 4.45
C ASP A 11 -2.80 8.47 3.79
N ASP A 12 -4.08 8.55 4.15
CA ASP A 12 -4.92 9.70 3.84
C ASP A 12 -5.12 10.52 5.13
N PHE A 13 -4.59 11.74 5.18
CA PHE A 13 -4.64 12.63 6.35
C PHE A 13 -5.35 13.95 6.05
N GLU A 14 -5.80 14.66 7.09
CA GLU A 14 -6.40 15.98 6.96
C GLU A 14 -5.57 17.04 7.69
N CYS A 15 -5.16 18.08 6.97
CA CYS A 15 -4.42 19.21 7.54
C CYS A 15 -5.32 20.28 8.17
N GLY A 16 -6.63 20.25 7.86
CA GLY A 16 -7.62 21.21 8.35
C GLY A 16 -8.13 20.86 9.74
N ASN A 17 -9.06 21.67 10.27
CA ASN A 17 -9.76 21.33 11.52
C ASN A 17 -10.68 20.11 11.30
N PRO A 18 -10.38 18.93 11.87
CA PRO A 18 -11.13 17.70 11.61
C PRO A 18 -12.54 17.71 12.22
N MET A 19 -12.88 18.73 13.03
CA MET A 19 -14.22 18.91 13.61
C MET A 19 -14.99 20.11 13.03
N GLY A 20 -14.43 20.80 12.02
CA GLY A 20 -15.08 21.94 11.39
C GLY A 20 -16.13 21.54 10.33
N SER A 21 -16.94 22.50 9.88
CA SER A 21 -17.91 22.31 8.78
C SER A 21 -17.27 21.93 7.42
N HIS A 22 -15.95 21.99 7.33
CA HIS A 22 -15.16 21.61 6.17
C HIS A 22 -14.32 20.33 6.38
N ALA A 23 -14.55 19.60 7.48
CA ALA A 23 -13.89 18.32 7.73
C ALA A 23 -14.17 17.33 6.58
N GLY A 24 -13.11 16.65 6.12
CA GLY A 24 -13.10 15.71 5.01
C GLY A 24 -12.97 16.33 3.62
N ILE A 25 -13.07 17.65 3.47
CA ILE A 25 -13.02 18.32 2.16
C ILE A 25 -11.59 18.44 1.65
N HIS A 26 -10.63 18.64 2.55
CA HIS A 26 -9.24 18.91 2.21
C HIS A 26 -8.31 17.74 2.56
N LYS A 27 -8.85 16.52 2.57
CA LYS A 27 -8.08 15.30 2.79
C LYS A 27 -7.03 15.13 1.70
N LEU A 28 -5.81 14.79 2.11
CA LEU A 28 -4.67 14.55 1.24
C LEU A 28 -4.24 13.09 1.35
N GLY A 29 -3.93 12.49 0.21
CA GLY A 29 -3.25 11.21 0.14
C GLY A 29 -1.76 11.41 0.04
N GLY A 30 -1.02 10.89 1.02
CA GLY A 30 0.44 10.91 1.05
C GLY A 30 1.02 9.54 0.70
N VAL A 31 1.98 9.53 -0.22
CA VAL A 31 2.84 8.36 -0.48
C VAL A 31 4.25 8.71 -0.01
N TYR A 32 4.76 7.88 0.89
CA TYR A 32 6.07 8.04 1.50
C TYR A 32 6.94 6.83 1.16
N VAL A 33 8.25 7.04 1.12
CA VAL A 33 9.24 5.97 0.93
C VAL A 33 10.32 6.06 1.98
N SER A 34 10.79 4.90 2.44
CA SER A 34 11.93 4.80 3.33
C SER A 34 12.80 3.59 2.96
N LEU A 35 14.01 3.55 3.53
CA LEU A 35 14.99 2.49 3.33
C LEU A 35 15.02 1.59 4.58
N PRO A 36 14.26 0.48 4.63
CA PRO A 36 14.14 -0.35 5.82
C PRO A 36 15.44 -1.09 6.20
N CYS A 37 16.42 -1.12 5.31
CA CYS A 37 17.72 -1.75 5.56
C CYS A 37 18.70 -0.85 6.33
N PHE A 38 18.34 0.42 6.58
CA PHE A 38 19.18 1.30 7.38
C PHE A 38 19.07 0.94 8.87
N PRO A 39 20.14 1.16 9.67
CA PRO A 39 20.09 0.94 11.11
C PRO A 39 18.92 1.69 11.76
N PRO A 40 18.27 1.12 12.79
CA PRO A 40 17.07 1.70 13.42
C PRO A 40 17.22 3.18 13.80
N ARG A 41 18.41 3.58 14.29
CA ARG A 41 18.72 4.95 14.66
C ARG A 41 18.61 5.95 13.50
N ILE A 42 18.84 5.50 12.26
CA ILE A 42 18.73 6.31 11.04
C ILE A 42 17.31 6.18 10.50
N SER A 43 16.79 4.96 10.36
CA SER A 43 15.47 4.73 9.76
C SER A 43 14.32 5.31 10.58
N SER A 44 14.48 5.50 11.89
CA SER A 44 13.49 6.16 12.75
C SER A 44 13.50 7.69 12.68
N GLN A 45 14.42 8.29 11.92
CA GLN A 45 14.48 9.76 11.76
C GLN A 45 13.50 10.20 10.69
N LEU A 46 12.81 11.33 10.91
CA LEU A 46 11.94 11.93 9.91
C LEU A 46 12.67 12.27 8.61
N SER A 47 13.96 12.60 8.68
CA SER A 47 14.83 12.81 7.52
C SER A 47 15.06 11.57 6.66
N SER A 48 14.74 10.38 7.16
CA SER A 48 14.82 9.10 6.43
C SER A 48 13.48 8.68 5.82
N VAL A 49 12.45 9.53 5.93
CA VAL A 49 11.13 9.35 5.31
C VAL A 49 10.99 10.37 4.20
N PHE A 50 10.94 9.88 2.95
CA PHE A 50 10.87 10.72 1.76
C PHE A 50 9.42 10.81 1.30
N LEU A 51 8.88 12.04 1.20
CA LEU A 51 7.60 12.27 0.55
C LEU A 51 7.77 12.07 -0.96
N GLN A 52 7.13 11.04 -1.50
CA GLN A 52 7.23 10.67 -2.91
C GLN A 52 6.12 11.28 -3.75
N TYR A 53 4.91 11.35 -3.21
CA TYR A 53 3.76 11.87 -3.93
C TYR A 53 2.69 12.37 -2.96
N LEU A 54 2.05 13.48 -3.33
CA LEU A 54 0.97 14.11 -2.59
C LEU A 54 -0.14 14.49 -3.57
N PHE A 55 -1.38 14.17 -3.22
CA PHE A 55 -2.55 14.45 -4.05
C PHE A 55 -3.79 14.67 -3.17
N HIS A 56 -4.83 15.31 -3.72
CA HIS A 56 -6.12 15.39 -3.03
C HIS A 56 -6.81 14.03 -3.02
N SER A 57 -7.24 13.53 -1.85
CA SER A 57 -7.90 12.22 -1.76
C SER A 57 -9.18 12.15 -2.61
N SER A 58 -9.83 13.30 -2.86
CA SER A 58 -10.96 13.43 -3.78
C SER A 58 -10.60 13.08 -5.23
N ASP A 59 -9.39 13.41 -5.68
CA ASP A 59 -8.93 13.11 -7.03
C ASP A 59 -8.76 11.61 -7.22
N ARG A 60 -8.25 10.90 -6.20
CA ARG A 60 -8.18 9.44 -6.20
C ARG A 60 -9.56 8.80 -6.31
N THR A 61 -10.55 9.35 -5.61
CA THR A 61 -11.94 8.86 -5.69
C THR A 61 -12.53 9.12 -7.08
N THR A 62 -12.19 10.24 -7.71
CA THR A 62 -12.73 10.68 -9.00
C THR A 62 -12.09 9.95 -10.18
N PHE A 63 -10.76 9.83 -10.19
CA PHE A 63 -9.99 9.29 -11.32
C PHE A 63 -9.54 7.83 -11.11
N GLY A 64 -9.65 7.32 -9.88
CA GLY A 64 -9.30 5.95 -9.53
C GLY A 64 -7.80 5.71 -9.35
N ASN A 65 -7.48 4.62 -8.65
CA ASN A 65 -6.11 4.26 -8.28
C ASN A 65 -5.17 4.14 -9.50
N TYR A 66 -5.66 3.68 -10.65
CA TYR A 66 -4.81 3.47 -11.83
C TYR A 66 -4.18 4.78 -12.33
N VAL A 67 -4.98 5.86 -12.36
CA VAL A 67 -4.52 7.19 -12.78
C VAL A 67 -3.67 7.80 -11.68
N THR A 68 -4.16 7.79 -10.44
CA THR A 68 -3.48 8.44 -9.31
C THR A 68 -2.09 7.85 -9.02
N PHE A 69 -1.95 6.52 -8.96
CA PHE A 69 -0.68 5.88 -8.62
C PHE A 69 0.19 5.56 -9.84
N GLY A 70 -0.30 5.81 -11.06
CA GLY A 70 0.44 5.59 -12.30
C GLY A 70 1.82 6.27 -12.32
N PRO A 71 1.92 7.57 -11.99
CA PRO A 71 3.21 8.27 -11.91
C PRO A 71 4.18 7.65 -10.89
N VAL A 72 3.69 7.31 -9.70
CA VAL A 72 4.50 6.69 -8.63
C VAL A 72 5.05 5.33 -9.07
N ILE A 73 4.20 4.48 -9.62
CA ILE A 73 4.59 3.14 -10.09
C ILE A 73 5.61 3.22 -11.22
N ASN A 74 5.46 4.18 -12.14
CA ASN A 74 6.41 4.37 -13.23
C ASN A 74 7.79 4.78 -12.69
N GLN A 75 7.84 5.71 -11.75
CA GLN A 75 9.10 6.13 -11.11
C GLN A 75 9.76 4.98 -10.33
N LEU A 76 8.99 4.21 -9.57
CA LEU A 76 9.52 3.04 -8.84
C LEU A 76 10.08 1.97 -9.80
N ASN A 77 9.41 1.74 -10.93
CA ASN A 77 9.92 0.84 -11.97
C ASN A 77 11.20 1.37 -12.64
N GLN A 78 11.33 2.70 -12.81
CA GLN A 78 12.56 3.33 -13.29
C GLN A 78 13.69 3.17 -12.28
N LEU A 79 13.46 3.43 -11.00
CA LEU A 79 14.45 3.22 -9.94
C LEU A 79 14.92 1.76 -9.83
N ALA A 80 14.03 0.80 -10.09
CA ALA A 80 14.37 -0.62 -10.12
C ALA A 80 15.15 -1.03 -11.38
N GLY A 81 14.84 -0.43 -12.54
CA GLY A 81 15.46 -0.77 -13.82
C GLY A 81 16.78 -0.04 -14.07
N GLU A 82 16.76 1.28 -13.91
CA GLU A 82 17.82 2.22 -14.26
C GLU A 82 18.68 2.59 -13.03
N GLY A 83 18.03 2.82 -11.88
CA GLY A 83 18.71 3.26 -10.66
C GLY A 83 19.10 4.74 -10.68
N ILE A 84 19.99 5.12 -9.77
CA ILE A 84 20.56 6.46 -9.61
C ILE A 84 22.09 6.32 -9.65
N GLU A 85 22.74 7.11 -10.50
CA GLU A 85 24.20 7.25 -10.47
C GLU A 85 24.61 8.12 -9.29
N VAL A 86 25.48 7.57 -8.44
CA VAL A 86 26.02 8.25 -7.27
C VAL A 86 27.51 8.47 -7.51
N ASP A 87 27.96 9.70 -7.36
CA ASP A 87 29.37 10.07 -7.42
C ASP A 87 29.72 10.91 -6.19
N THR A 88 30.30 10.26 -5.19
CA THR A 88 30.72 10.86 -3.91
C THR A 88 32.14 10.42 -3.58
N PRO A 89 32.85 11.09 -2.66
CA PRO A 89 34.17 10.65 -2.22
C PRO A 89 34.21 9.23 -1.62
N TYR A 90 33.06 8.71 -1.16
CA TYR A 90 32.95 7.42 -0.49
C TYR A 90 32.42 6.30 -1.40
N PHE A 91 31.72 6.66 -2.47
CA PHE A 91 31.10 5.70 -3.38
C PHE A 91 30.88 6.31 -4.76
N LYS A 92 31.25 5.54 -5.79
CA LYS A 92 30.96 5.84 -7.19
C LYS A 92 30.32 4.63 -7.86
N GLY A 93 29.11 4.80 -8.38
CA GLY A 93 28.43 3.78 -9.17
C GLY A 93 26.90 3.89 -9.17
N ASN A 94 26.27 2.93 -9.85
CA ASN A 94 24.83 2.84 -9.99
C ASN A 94 24.18 2.14 -8.77
N VAL A 95 23.20 2.81 -8.16
CA VAL A 95 22.39 2.29 -7.08
C VAL A 95 20.95 2.10 -7.56
N LYS A 96 20.44 0.87 -7.49
CA LYS A 96 19.04 0.57 -7.87
C LYS A 96 18.17 0.40 -6.64
N PHE A 97 16.86 0.52 -6.82
CA PHE A 97 15.91 0.43 -5.72
C PHE A 97 14.72 -0.45 -6.08
N GLY A 98 14.39 -1.42 -5.23
CA GLY A 98 13.25 -2.31 -5.43
C GLY A 98 12.25 -2.16 -4.30
N VAL A 99 10.95 -2.11 -4.60
CA VAL A 99 9.91 -2.09 -3.56
C VAL A 99 9.89 -3.44 -2.85
N ALA A 100 10.21 -3.44 -1.58
CA ALA A 100 10.17 -4.61 -0.72
C ALA A 100 8.77 -4.81 -0.13
N ALA A 101 8.14 -3.73 0.33
CA ALA A 101 6.80 -3.77 0.88
C ALA A 101 6.02 -2.47 0.64
N VAL A 102 4.70 -2.62 0.55
CA VAL A 102 3.70 -1.55 0.62
C VAL A 102 2.94 -1.73 1.94
N VAL A 103 2.89 -0.67 2.73
CA VAL A 103 2.27 -0.60 4.07
C VAL A 103 1.42 0.66 4.18
N GLY A 104 0.61 0.72 5.22
CA GLY A 104 -0.33 1.81 5.48
C GLY A 104 -1.34 1.38 6.53
N ASP A 105 -2.20 2.32 6.93
CA ASP A 105 -3.35 2.00 7.76
C ASP A 105 -4.29 1.01 7.04
N ASN A 106 -5.12 0.30 7.79
CA ASN A 106 -6.00 -0.72 7.20
C ASN A 106 -6.94 -0.14 6.15
N LEU A 107 -7.52 1.04 6.40
CA LEU A 107 -8.46 1.66 5.48
C LEU A 107 -7.75 2.12 4.20
N GLY A 108 -6.61 2.80 4.32
CA GLY A 108 -5.79 3.21 3.19
C GLY A 108 -5.29 2.03 2.37
N LEU A 109 -4.81 0.96 3.01
CA LEU A 109 -4.40 -0.26 2.31
C LEU A 109 -5.56 -0.88 1.54
N HIS A 110 -6.73 -1.05 2.15
CA HIS A 110 -7.91 -1.57 1.44
C HIS A 110 -8.24 -0.74 0.21
N SER A 111 -8.22 0.58 0.37
CA SER A 111 -8.47 1.57 -0.67
C SER A 111 -7.47 1.45 -1.84
N ILE A 112 -6.15 1.49 -1.59
CA ILE A 112 -5.15 1.52 -2.67
C ILE A 112 -4.94 0.14 -3.32
N LEU A 113 -5.23 -0.94 -2.60
CA LEU A 113 -5.11 -2.31 -3.09
C LEU A 113 -6.38 -2.81 -3.80
N GLY A 114 -7.49 -2.05 -3.74
CA GLY A 114 -8.73 -2.37 -4.45
C GLY A 114 -9.61 -3.41 -3.73
N PHE A 115 -9.54 -3.48 -2.40
CA PHE A 115 -10.43 -4.28 -1.57
C PHE A 115 -11.60 -3.44 -1.02
N ALA A 116 -12.56 -4.10 -0.37
CA ALA A 116 -13.66 -3.41 0.30
C ALA A 116 -13.17 -2.55 1.47
N GLU A 117 -13.46 -1.24 1.46
CA GLU A 117 -12.97 -0.26 2.44
C GLU A 117 -13.77 -0.24 3.76
N GLY A 118 -14.80 -1.08 3.93
CA GLY A 118 -15.68 -1.07 5.10
C GLY A 118 -15.70 -2.39 5.86
N PHE A 119 -15.64 -2.31 7.19
CA PHE A 119 -15.80 -3.46 8.11
C PHE A 119 -17.20 -4.11 8.05
N THR A 120 -18.16 -3.47 7.38
CA THR A 120 -19.49 -4.03 7.11
C THR A 120 -19.56 -4.91 5.86
N ALA A 121 -18.48 -4.98 5.07
CA ALA A 121 -18.42 -5.85 3.91
C ALA A 121 -18.57 -7.32 4.32
N ASN A 122 -19.19 -8.13 3.45
CA ASN A 122 -19.33 -9.57 3.72
C ASN A 122 -17.98 -10.29 3.74
N TYR A 123 -16.99 -9.80 2.98
CA TYR A 123 -15.62 -10.31 2.95
C TYR A 123 -14.65 -9.17 3.27
N PRO A 124 -14.48 -8.82 4.56
CA PRO A 124 -13.80 -7.59 4.97
C PRO A 124 -12.28 -7.69 5.01
N CYS A 125 -11.70 -8.89 4.88
CA CYS A 125 -10.25 -9.09 5.02
C CYS A 125 -9.52 -9.08 3.65
N ARG A 126 -8.38 -8.38 3.57
CA ARG A 126 -7.45 -8.42 2.43
C ARG A 126 -6.52 -9.64 2.41
N ILE A 127 -6.37 -10.33 3.54
CA ILE A 127 -5.48 -11.48 3.71
C ILE A 127 -6.23 -12.80 3.45
N CYS A 128 -7.47 -12.91 3.92
CA CYS A 128 -8.28 -14.12 3.76
C CYS A 128 -9.68 -13.83 3.19
N LYS A 129 -10.39 -14.90 2.83
CA LYS A 129 -11.74 -14.92 2.28
C LYS A 129 -12.79 -15.29 3.33
N ALA A 130 -12.47 -15.15 4.62
CA ALA A 130 -13.47 -15.35 5.67
C ALA A 130 -14.62 -14.35 5.52
N THR A 131 -15.84 -14.83 5.70
CA THR A 131 -17.00 -13.94 5.78
C THR A 131 -16.94 -13.15 7.08
N ARG A 132 -17.63 -12.01 7.14
CA ARG A 132 -17.75 -11.20 8.37
C ARG A 132 -18.23 -12.03 9.57
N GLU A 133 -19.20 -12.91 9.34
CA GLU A 133 -19.69 -13.84 10.35
C GLU A 133 -18.59 -14.81 10.81
N LYS A 134 -17.85 -15.41 9.86
CA LYS A 134 -16.76 -16.32 10.19
C LYS A 134 -15.61 -15.60 10.91
N CYS A 135 -15.26 -14.37 10.53
CA CYS A 135 -14.27 -13.56 11.24
C CYS A 135 -14.59 -13.38 12.73
N GLY A 136 -15.87 -13.31 13.11
CA GLY A 136 -16.28 -13.19 14.51
C GLY A 136 -16.10 -14.47 15.35
N SER A 137 -15.76 -15.61 14.73
CA SER A 137 -15.60 -16.90 15.40
C SER A 137 -14.22 -17.54 15.19
N LEU A 138 -13.42 -17.03 14.24
CA LEU A 138 -12.07 -17.51 13.99
C LEU A 138 -11.13 -17.11 15.14
N LEU A 139 -10.51 -18.10 15.77
CA LEU A 139 -9.49 -17.91 16.81
C LEU A 139 -8.06 -18.14 16.29
N VAL A 140 -7.95 -18.82 15.15
CA VAL A 140 -6.70 -19.13 14.45
C VAL A 140 -6.90 -18.90 12.96
N GLU A 141 -5.79 -18.69 12.25
CA GLU A 141 -5.81 -18.59 10.79
C GLU A 141 -6.34 -19.88 10.17
N ASP A 142 -7.26 -19.74 9.22
CA ASP A 142 -7.76 -20.85 8.41
C ASP A 142 -7.07 -20.78 7.04
N GLU A 143 -6.02 -21.58 6.87
CA GLU A 143 -5.20 -21.62 5.66
C GLU A 143 -6.02 -21.84 4.38
N SER A 144 -7.15 -22.55 4.47
CA SER A 144 -8.03 -22.81 3.34
C SER A 144 -8.72 -21.55 2.80
N LEU A 145 -8.78 -20.50 3.63
CA LEU A 145 -9.40 -19.22 3.29
C LEU A 145 -8.37 -18.18 2.84
N LEU A 146 -7.07 -18.45 2.90
CA LEU A 146 -6.05 -17.48 2.53
C LEU A 146 -6.19 -17.05 1.07
N ARG A 147 -6.12 -15.73 0.85
CA ARG A 147 -6.06 -15.19 -0.50
C ARG A 147 -4.69 -15.46 -1.09
N ASN A 148 -4.67 -15.76 -2.38
CA ASN A 148 -3.46 -15.97 -3.15
C ASN A 148 -3.69 -15.48 -4.58
N ASN A 149 -2.61 -15.42 -5.38
CA ASN A 149 -2.70 -14.90 -6.74
C ASN A 149 -3.74 -15.62 -7.62
N ALA A 150 -3.94 -16.93 -7.43
CA ALA A 150 -4.90 -17.71 -8.22
C ALA A 150 -6.34 -17.35 -7.84
N ASN A 151 -6.72 -17.49 -6.57
CA ASN A 151 -8.10 -17.24 -6.13
C ASN A 151 -8.47 -15.75 -6.22
N TYR A 152 -7.51 -14.84 -6.08
CA TYR A 152 -7.71 -13.42 -6.27
C TYR A 152 -7.97 -13.09 -7.75
N SER A 153 -7.24 -13.71 -8.68
CA SER A 153 -7.47 -13.51 -10.12
C SER A 153 -8.86 -13.97 -10.55
N GLU A 154 -9.40 -15.03 -9.94
CA GLU A 154 -10.79 -15.45 -10.14
C GLU A 154 -11.78 -14.45 -9.55
N ASP A 155 -11.51 -13.94 -8.34
CA ASP A 155 -12.36 -12.98 -7.65
C ASP A 155 -12.44 -11.63 -8.37
N VAL A 156 -11.34 -11.17 -8.97
CA VAL A 156 -11.32 -9.97 -9.84
C VAL A 156 -12.25 -10.16 -11.04
N LYS A 157 -12.26 -11.34 -11.69
CA LYS A 157 -13.11 -11.63 -12.85
C LYS A 157 -14.61 -11.70 -12.52
N LYS A 158 -14.96 -11.98 -11.26
CA LYS A 158 -16.37 -12.03 -10.83
C LYS A 158 -17.01 -10.66 -10.73
N GLU A 159 -16.22 -9.59 -10.65
CA GLU A 159 -16.68 -8.18 -10.58
C GLU A 159 -17.78 -7.95 -9.53
N SER A 160 -17.69 -8.65 -8.40
CA SER A 160 -18.74 -8.69 -7.39
C SER A 160 -18.19 -8.47 -5.99
N LEU A 161 -18.11 -7.21 -5.57
CA LEU A 161 -17.64 -6.80 -4.25
C LEU A 161 -18.36 -7.56 -3.12
N LYS A 162 -19.67 -7.78 -3.27
CA LYS A 162 -20.51 -8.48 -2.28
C LYS A 162 -20.09 -9.93 -2.07
N THR A 163 -19.60 -10.60 -3.12
CA THR A 163 -19.28 -12.04 -3.07
C THR A 163 -17.79 -12.32 -2.94
N THR A 164 -16.92 -11.32 -3.17
CA THR A 164 -15.46 -11.52 -3.17
C THR A 164 -14.69 -10.61 -2.22
N GLY A 165 -15.26 -9.46 -1.84
CA GLY A 165 -14.55 -8.40 -1.13
C GLY A 165 -13.50 -7.67 -1.98
N VAL A 166 -13.44 -7.94 -3.29
CA VAL A 166 -12.53 -7.27 -4.24
C VAL A 166 -13.34 -6.27 -5.06
N ARG A 167 -12.93 -5.00 -5.03
CA ARG A 167 -13.56 -3.89 -5.75
C ARG A 167 -12.99 -3.75 -7.15
N GLN A 168 -11.67 -3.85 -7.26
CA GLN A 168 -10.94 -3.69 -8.52
C GLN A 168 -9.59 -4.39 -8.42
N LYS A 169 -8.94 -4.60 -9.58
CA LYS A 169 -7.57 -5.12 -9.61
C LYS A 169 -6.61 -4.12 -8.94
N CYS A 170 -5.87 -4.60 -7.95
CA CYS A 170 -4.78 -3.89 -7.29
C CYS A 170 -3.82 -3.24 -8.31
N VAL A 171 -3.68 -1.92 -8.19
CA VAL A 171 -2.86 -1.11 -9.09
C VAL A 171 -1.37 -1.44 -8.96
N TRP A 172 -0.92 -1.79 -7.76
CA TRP A 172 0.49 -2.04 -7.43
C TRP A 172 1.04 -3.29 -8.10
N MET A 173 0.19 -4.19 -8.62
CA MET A 173 0.61 -5.32 -9.47
C MET A 173 1.25 -4.88 -10.81
N ARG A 174 1.24 -3.57 -11.12
CA ARG A 174 2.00 -2.97 -12.24
C ARG A 174 3.48 -2.74 -11.91
N LEU A 175 3.88 -2.80 -10.64
CA LEU A 175 5.28 -2.83 -10.25
C LEU A 175 5.89 -4.18 -10.66
N LYS A 176 7.06 -4.13 -11.32
CA LYS A 176 7.74 -5.34 -11.76
C LYS A 176 8.19 -6.16 -10.55
N GLY A 177 7.83 -7.44 -10.52
CA GLY A 177 8.19 -8.35 -9.44
C GLY A 177 7.37 -8.21 -8.16
N PHE A 178 6.32 -7.37 -8.15
CA PHE A 178 5.43 -7.20 -7.01
C PHE A 178 4.42 -8.35 -6.92
N ASP A 179 4.33 -8.96 -5.74
CA ASP A 179 3.31 -9.94 -5.38
C ASP A 179 2.44 -9.38 -4.26
N LEU A 180 1.13 -9.26 -4.53
CA LEU A 180 0.15 -8.67 -3.63
C LEU A 180 0.13 -9.34 -2.25
N PHE A 181 0.37 -10.66 -2.18
CA PHE A 181 0.25 -11.45 -0.96
C PHE A 181 1.60 -11.71 -0.29
N ARG A 182 2.70 -11.17 -0.84
CA ARG A 182 4.04 -11.24 -0.24
C ARG A 182 4.63 -9.87 0.08
N ASN A 183 4.25 -8.85 -0.69
CA ASN A 183 4.82 -7.50 -0.61
C ASN A 183 3.87 -6.48 0.01
N VAL A 184 2.72 -6.90 0.56
CA VAL A 184 1.87 -6.02 1.38
C VAL A 184 2.03 -6.40 2.83
N GLY A 185 2.39 -5.43 3.66
CA GLY A 185 2.52 -5.61 5.10
C GLY A 185 1.25 -5.24 5.87
N VAL A 186 1.27 -5.63 7.14
CA VAL A 186 0.42 -5.06 8.20
C VAL A 186 1.22 -3.95 8.89
N ASP A 187 0.54 -2.91 9.36
CA ASP A 187 1.21 -1.87 10.12
C ASP A 187 0.98 -2.12 11.59
N ALA A 188 1.98 -2.67 12.29
CA ALA A 188 1.88 -2.96 13.71
C ALA A 188 1.51 -1.72 14.57
N MET A 189 1.88 -0.51 14.13
CA MET A 189 1.53 0.70 14.87
C MET A 189 0.02 0.95 14.86
N HIS A 190 -0.63 0.89 13.69
CA HIS A 190 -2.08 1.05 13.56
C HIS A 190 -2.86 -0.22 13.94
N ASP A 191 -2.26 -1.40 13.79
CA ASP A 191 -2.97 -2.68 13.97
C ASP A 191 -2.93 -3.21 15.41
N ILE A 192 -1.94 -2.81 16.22
CA ILE A 192 -1.73 -3.33 17.59
C ILE A 192 -1.67 -2.20 18.63
N HIS A 193 -1.17 -1.02 18.26
CA HIS A 193 -0.79 0.01 19.22
C HIS A 193 -1.67 1.26 19.22
N GLU A 194 -2.70 1.32 18.37
CA GLU A 194 -3.77 2.34 18.40
C GLU A 194 -4.86 2.06 19.43
#